data_AF-A0A3C1FHU2-F1
#
_entry.id   AF-A0A3C1FHU2-F1
#
_cell.length_a   1.000
_cell.length_b   1.000
_cell.length_c   1.000
_cell.angle_alpha   90.00
_cell.angle_beta   90.00
_cell.angle_gamma   90.00
#
_symmetry.space_group_name_H-M   'P 1'
#
loop_
_entity.id
_entity.type
_entity.pdbx_description
1 polymer ?
#
loop_
_entity_poly.entity_id
_entity_poly.type
_entity_poly.pdbx_seq_one_letter_code
_entity_poly.pdbx_strand_id
1 'polypeptide(L)'
;RQARQLVVHGHFTVNGRKVNVPSFRVGAYDIIDVKAKSKELTPLVIARETFDDQTVPGWLTSRPTAGRILVHQLPVREQIVIDVNEQLIVELYSK
;
A
#
# COMPACT_ATOMS: atom_id res chain seq x y z
N ARG A 1 11.31 2.88 1.46
CA ARG A 1 11.63 4.12 0.69
C ARG A 1 11.19 4.05 -0.77
N GLN A 2 11.48 2.96 -1.47
CA GLN A 2 11.10 2.74 -2.87
C GLN A 2 9.60 2.95 -3.16
N ALA A 3 8.71 2.44 -2.31
CA ALA A 3 7.26 2.64 -2.44
C ALA A 3 6.86 4.13 -2.55
N ARG A 4 7.43 4.99 -1.70
CA ARG A 4 7.17 6.43 -1.73
C ARG A 4 7.59 7.07 -3.06
N GLN A 5 8.74 6.67 -3.60
CA GLN A 5 9.22 7.15 -4.91
C GLN A 5 8.27 6.73 -6.03
N LEU A 6 7.81 5.47 -6.01
CA LEU A 6 6.88 4.97 -7.02
C LEU A 6 5.54 5.72 -7.00
N VAL A 7 5.05 6.08 -5.81
CA VAL A 7 3.87 6.93 -5.66
C VAL A 7 4.13 8.33 -6.20
N VAL A 8 5.21 9.00 -5.77
CA VAL A 8 5.52 10.38 -6.21
C VAL A 8 5.66 10.50 -7.74
N HIS A 9 6.22 9.48 -8.39
CA HIS A 9 6.34 9.43 -9.85
C HIS A 9 5.01 9.11 -10.57
N GLY A 10 3.94 8.80 -9.83
CA GLY A 10 2.59 8.62 -10.36
C GLY A 10 2.40 7.31 -11.11
N HIS A 11 3.01 6.23 -10.62
CA HIS A 11 2.84 4.89 -11.18
C HIS A 11 1.54 4.20 -10.76
N PHE A 12 0.80 4.77 -9.80
CA PHE A 12 -0.44 4.20 -9.27
C PHE A 12 -1.66 5.05 -9.63
N THR A 13 -2.78 4.37 -9.71
CA THR A 13 -4.12 4.96 -9.80
C THR A 13 -4.98 4.42 -8.68
N VAL A 14 -5.79 5.27 -8.05
CA VAL A 14 -6.80 4.88 -7.08
C VAL A 14 -8.17 5.13 -7.70
N ASN A 15 -8.99 4.09 -7.81
CA ASN A 15 -10.30 4.14 -8.47
C ASN A 15 -10.24 4.76 -9.88
N GLY A 16 -9.22 4.39 -10.65
CA GLY A 16 -8.97 4.89 -12.01
C GLY A 16 -8.40 6.31 -12.11
N ARG A 17 -8.23 7.03 -11.00
CA ARG A 17 -7.63 8.38 -10.98
C ARG A 17 -6.15 8.30 -10.63
N LYS A 18 -5.31 9.05 -11.34
CA LYS A 18 -3.87 9.14 -11.06
C LYS A 18 -3.66 9.76 -9.67
N VAL A 19 -2.89 9.09 -8.81
CA VAL A 19 -2.51 9.61 -7.50
C VAL A 19 -0.99 9.59 -7.40
N ASN A 20 -0.40 10.74 -7.10
CA ASN A 20 1.04 10.91 -6.89
C ASN A 20 1.41 11.50 -5.52
N VAL A 21 0.46 11.47 -4.59
CA VAL A 21 0.62 12.02 -3.24
C VAL A 21 0.91 10.86 -2.28
N PRO A 22 2.13 10.75 -1.73
CA PRO A 22 2.49 9.63 -0.84
C PRO A 22 1.79 9.66 0.52
N SER A 23 1.20 10.79 0.91
CA SER A 23 0.37 10.94 2.10
C SER A 23 -1.13 10.73 1.83
N PHE A 24 -1.50 10.28 0.63
CA PHE A 24 -2.89 10.00 0.29
C PHE A 24 -3.45 8.94 1.25
N ARG A 25 -4.60 9.25 1.88
CA ARG A 25 -5.29 8.33 2.79
C ARG A 25 -6.24 7.45 1.98
N VAL A 26 -5.94 6.16 1.95
CA VAL A 26 -6.76 5.15 1.29
C VAL A 26 -7.97 4.83 2.17
N GLY A 27 -9.15 4.72 1.55
CA GLY A 27 -10.40 4.36 2.20
C GLY A 27 -10.72 2.88 2.08
N ALA A 28 -11.78 2.46 2.78
CA ALA A 28 -12.36 1.14 2.56
C ALA A 28 -12.91 1.02 1.13
N TYR A 29 -12.78 -0.17 0.54
CA TYR A 29 -13.22 -0.50 -0.82
C TYR A 29 -12.47 0.19 -1.96
N ASP A 30 -11.36 0.88 -1.66
CA ASP A 30 -10.52 1.47 -2.70
C ASP A 30 -9.85 0.38 -3.54
N ILE A 31 -9.83 0.63 -4.86
CA ILE A 31 -9.14 -0.19 -5.85
C ILE A 31 -7.90 0.55 -6.31
N ILE A 32 -6.73 0.01 -5.97
CA ILE A 32 -5.44 0.56 -6.36
C ILE A 32 -4.91 -0.26 -7.54
N ASP A 33 -4.61 0.40 -8.64
CA ASP A 33 -4.06 -0.23 -9.85
C ASP A 33 -2.70 0.39 -10.22
N VAL A 34 -1.82 -0.44 -10.77
CA VAL A 34 -0.60 0.02 -11.44
C VAL A 34 -0.95 0.52 -12.84
N LYS A 35 -0.52 1.74 -13.16
CA LYS A 35 -0.69 2.33 -14.49
C LYS A 35 -0.07 1.43 -15.56
N ALA A 36 -0.76 1.21 -16.68
CA ALA A 36 -0.33 0.30 -17.75
C ALA A 36 1.13 0.50 -18.20
N LYS A 37 1.55 1.75 -18.42
CA LYS A 37 2.93 2.11 -18.82
C LYS A 37 4.00 1.77 -17.78
N SER A 38 3.60 1.46 -16.55
CA SER A 38 4.49 1.24 -15.42
C SER A 38 4.57 -0.24 -15.01
N LYS A 39 3.75 -1.11 -15.61
CA LYS A 39 3.75 -2.55 -15.29
C LYS A 39 5.08 -3.24 -15.60
N GLU A 40 5.75 -2.82 -16.68
CA GLU A 40 7.03 -3.38 -17.13
C GLU A 40 8.26 -2.70 -16.50
N LEU A 41 8.06 -1.85 -15.49
CA LEU A 41 9.20 -1.28 -14.76
C LEU A 41 9.89 -2.40 -13.98
N THR A 42 11.21 -2.52 -14.15
CA THR A 42 12.03 -3.55 -13.50
C THR A 42 11.73 -3.72 -11.99
N PRO A 43 11.59 -2.64 -11.19
CA PRO A 43 11.20 -2.77 -9.78
C PRO A 43 9.85 -3.46 -9.52
N LEU A 44 8.85 -3.21 -10.38
CA LEU A 44 7.51 -3.76 -10.25
C LEU A 44 7.44 -5.19 -10.78
N VAL A 45 8.22 -5.50 -11.82
CA VAL A 45 8.39 -6.88 -12.33
C VAL A 45 9.03 -7.76 -11.26
N ILE A 46 10.16 -7.34 -10.68
CA ILE A 46 10.83 -8.05 -9.59
C ILE A 46 9.86 -8.24 -8.41
N ALA A 47 9.19 -7.16 -7.98
CA ALA A 47 8.25 -7.24 -6.86
C ALA A 47 7.07 -8.21 -7.11
N ARG A 48 6.64 -8.38 -8.37
CA ARG A 48 5.61 -9.35 -8.76
C ARG A 48 6.14 -10.79 -8.72
N GLU A 49 7.37 -11.00 -9.17
CA GLU A 49 8.01 -12.32 -9.22
C GLU A 49 8.42 -12.83 -7.84
N THR A 50 8.83 -11.94 -6.93
CA THR A 50 9.19 -12.28 -5.55
C THR A 50 8.02 -12.14 -4.58
N PHE A 51 6.78 -12.05 -5.08
CA PHE A 51 5.62 -11.75 -4.25
C PHE A 51 5.24 -12.92 -3.33
N ASP A 52 5.49 -14.15 -3.77
CA ASP A 52 5.07 -15.37 -3.07
C ASP A 52 5.69 -15.51 -1.67
N ASP A 53 6.77 -14.79 -1.39
CA ASP A 53 7.45 -14.76 -0.08
C ASP A 53 6.78 -13.81 0.94
N GLN A 54 5.73 -13.07 0.55
CA GLN A 54 5.18 -11.96 1.35
C GLN A 54 3.77 -12.26 1.88
N THR A 55 3.61 -12.15 3.20
CA THR A 55 2.29 -12.22 3.83
C THR A 55 1.51 -10.91 3.63
N VAL A 56 0.34 -11.00 2.98
CA VAL A 56 -0.59 -9.87 2.84
C VAL A 56 -1.49 -9.79 4.07
N PRO A 57 -1.61 -8.63 4.74
CA PRO A 57 -2.56 -8.45 5.83
C PRO A 57 -4.01 -8.67 5.39
N GLY A 58 -4.86 -9.19 6.27
CA GLY A 58 -6.25 -9.57 5.92
C GLY A 58 -7.17 -8.41 5.48
N TRP A 59 -6.81 -7.16 5.74
CA TRP A 59 -7.56 -5.98 5.27
C TRP A 59 -7.23 -5.59 3.82
N LEU A 60 -6.24 -6.25 3.20
CA LEU A 60 -5.83 -6.06 1.82
C LEU A 60 -5.97 -7.36 1.02
N THR A 61 -6.14 -7.23 -0.29
CA THR A 61 -5.93 -8.32 -1.23
C THR A 61 -5.07 -7.84 -2.38
N SER A 62 -3.95 -8.53 -2.59
CA SER A 62 -3.05 -8.27 -3.72
C SER A 62 -3.37 -9.23 -4.86
N ARG A 63 -3.38 -8.71 -6.08
CA ARG A 63 -3.43 -9.47 -7.33
C ARG A 63 -2.20 -9.09 -8.17
N PRO A 64 -1.04 -9.72 -7.91
CA PRO A 64 0.24 -9.32 -8.51
C PRO A 64 0.24 -9.38 -10.04
N THR A 65 -0.39 -10.40 -10.63
CA THR A 65 -0.50 -10.57 -12.08
C THR A 65 -1.20 -9.40 -12.77
N ALA A 66 -2.27 -8.89 -12.15
CA ALA A 66 -3.00 -7.72 -12.65
C ALA A 66 -2.31 -6.39 -12.29
N GLY A 67 -1.44 -6.40 -11.27
CA GLY A 67 -0.92 -5.18 -10.64
C GLY A 67 -2.01 -4.42 -9.87
N ARG A 68 -2.95 -5.16 -9.26
CA ARG A 68 -4.12 -4.61 -8.57
C ARG A 68 -4.08 -4.93 -7.08
N ILE A 69 -4.46 -3.98 -6.25
CA ILE A 69 -4.64 -4.12 -4.81
C ILE A 69 -6.06 -3.67 -4.46
N LEU A 70 -6.74 -4.46 -3.65
CA LEU A 70 -8.07 -4.18 -3.12
C LEU A 70 -7.95 -3.91 -1.63
N VAL A 71 -8.57 -2.81 -1.18
CA VAL A 71 -8.68 -2.50 0.25
C VAL A 71 -10.07 -2.88 0.71
N HIS A 72 -10.19 -3.81 1.65
CA HIS A 72 -11.50 -4.27 2.13
C HIS A 72 -12.05 -3.35 3.21
N GLN A 73 -11.19 -2.94 4.13
CA GLN A 73 -11.55 -2.14 5.29
C GLN A 73 -10.30 -1.42 5.83
N LEU A 74 -10.53 -0.48 6.75
CA LEU A 74 -9.43 0.08 7.53
C LEU A 74 -8.89 -0.98 8.51
N PRO A 75 -7.57 -1.03 8.74
CA PRO A 75 -6.98 -2.01 9.65
C PRO A 75 -7.44 -1.78 11.10
N VAL A 76 -7.72 -2.87 11.81
CA VAL A 76 -7.88 -2.88 13.27
C VAL A 76 -6.54 -3.12 13.95
N ARG A 77 -6.43 -2.83 15.25
CA ARG A 77 -5.15 -2.88 15.98
C ARG A 77 -4.50 -4.26 15.95
N GLU A 78 -5.29 -5.34 16.03
CA GLU A 78 -4.78 -6.72 16.02
C GLU A 78 -4.18 -7.12 14.66
N GLN A 79 -4.54 -6.42 13.58
CA GLN A 79 -4.02 -6.69 12.23
C GLN A 79 -2.68 -5.98 11.95
N ILE A 80 -2.25 -5.08 12.85
CA ILE A 80 -1.00 -4.34 12.72
C ILE A 80 0.10 -5.11 13.44
N VAL A 81 0.97 -5.76 12.66
CA VAL A 81 2.07 -6.62 13.15
C VAL A 81 3.27 -5.80 13.66
N ILE A 82 3.17 -4.47 13.63
CA ILE A 82 4.24 -3.59 14.10
C ILE A 82 4.23 -3.58 15.63
N ASP A 83 5.34 -4.00 16.23
CA ASP A 83 5.56 -3.97 17.68
C ASP A 83 5.90 -2.54 18.13
N VAL A 84 4.87 -1.74 18.35
CA VAL A 84 4.95 -0.38 18.88
C VAL A 84 3.95 -0.23 20.01
N ASN A 85 4.39 0.39 21.11
CA ASN A 85 3.50 0.80 22.19
C ASN A 85 2.99 2.22 21.93
N GLU A 86 1.78 2.33 21.38
CA GLU A 86 1.17 3.62 21.05
C GLU A 86 0.91 4.50 22.28
N GLN A 87 0.77 3.92 23.48
CA GLN A 87 0.53 4.70 24.71
C GLN A 87 1.70 5.64 25.02
N LEU A 88 2.94 5.22 24.76
CA LEU A 88 4.12 6.07 24.95
C LEU A 88 4.09 7.33 24.05
N ILE A 89 3.50 7.20 22.85
CA ILE A 89 3.33 8.33 21.93
C ILE A 89 2.24 9.28 22.46
N VAL A 90 1.13 8.73 22.94
CA VAL A 90 0.04 9.53 23.54
C VAL A 90 0.55 10.29 24.77
N GLU A 91 1.26 9.62 25.67
CA GLU A 91 1.85 10.22 26.87
C GLU A 91 2.83 11.35 26.53
N LEU A 92 3.65 11.20 25.48
CA LEU A 92 4.60 12.22 25.05
C LEU A 92 3.91 13.51 24.60
N TYR A 93 2.83 13.41 23.83
CA TYR A 93 2.10 14.57 23.30
C TYR A 93 1.04 15.14 24.26
N SER A 94 0.80 14.48 25.40
CA SER A 94 -0.13 14.93 26.44
C SER A 94 0.53 15.78 27.53
N LYS A 95 1.85 16.01 27.44
CA LYS A 95 2.59 16.99 28.25
C LYS A 95 2.45 18.39 27.67
#